data_AF-A0A4Q2JYY4-F1
#
_entry.id   AF-A0A4Q2JYY4-F1
#
_cell.length_a   1.000
_cell.length_b   1.000
_cell.length_c   1.000
_cell.angle_alpha   90.00
_cell.angle_beta   90.00
_cell.angle_gamma   90.00
#
_symmetry.space_group_name_H-M   'P 1'
#
loop_
_entity.id
_entity.type
_entity.pdbx_description
1 polymer ?
#
loop_
_entity_poly.entity_id
_entity_poly.type
_entity_poly.pdbx_seq_one_letter_code
_entity_poly.pdbx_strand_id
1 'polypeptide(L)' 'MAKRTVITLIDDIDGTDAAETIAFTIDGASYEIDLSADNAATFRAALELYSMAARRTSGRSPRATRRATK' A
#
# COMPACT_ATOMS: atom_id res chain seq x y z
N MET A 1 -28.60 -26.79 4.88
CA MET A 1 -27.67 -26.34 3.82
C MET A 1 -26.64 -25.42 4.47
N ALA A 2 -25.35 -25.53 4.14
CA ALA A 2 -24.30 -24.68 4.75
C ALA A 2 -23.44 -24.02 3.66
N LYS A 3 -23.04 -22.75 3.88
CA LYS A 3 -22.16 -21.97 3.00
C LYS A 3 -20.96 -21.46 3.80
N ARG A 4 -19.79 -21.41 3.17
CA ARG A 4 -18.56 -20.78 3.69
C ARG A 4 -18.08 -19.75 2.67
N THR A 5 -17.80 -18.53 3.13
CA THR A 5 -17.17 -17.47 2.33
C THR A 5 -15.75 -17.27 2.86
N VAL A 6 -14.77 -17.20 1.96
CA VAL A 6 -13.37 -16.89 2.27
C VAL A 6 -13.04 -15.57 1.59
N ILE A 7 -12.45 -14.64 2.35
CA ILE A 7 -11.98 -13.35 1.84
C ILE A 7 -10.46 -13.38 1.97
N THR A 8 -9.76 -13.15 0.86
CA THR A 8 -8.30 -13.11 0.77
C THR A 8 -7.88 -11.79 0.13
N LEU A 9 -6.78 -11.22 0.62
CA LEU A 9 -6.09 -10.11 -0.03
C LEU A 9 -5.14 -10.70 -1.08
N ILE A 10 -5.18 -10.21 -2.30
CA ILE A 10 -4.44 -10.76 -3.43
C ILE A 10 -3.48 -9.72 -3.96
N ASP A 11 -2.27 -10.14 -4.30
CA ASP A 11 -1.23 -9.31 -4.90
C ASP A 11 -1.64 -8.89 -6.32
N ASP A 12 -1.66 -7.58 -6.56
CA ASP A 12 -2.09 -6.98 -7.83
C ASP A 12 -1.14 -7.25 -9.00
N ILE A 13 0.10 -7.71 -8.75
CA ILE A 13 1.12 -7.97 -9.76
C ILE A 13 1.10 -9.42 -10.23
N ASP A 14 1.03 -10.37 -9.31
CA ASP A 14 1.20 -11.80 -9.62
C ASP A 14 0.03 -12.71 -9.19
N GLY A 15 -0.96 -12.17 -8.47
CA GLY A 15 -2.13 -12.91 -8.02
C GLY A 15 -1.88 -13.85 -6.84
N THR A 16 -0.73 -13.75 -6.17
CA THR A 16 -0.44 -14.49 -4.92
C THR A 16 -1.11 -13.83 -3.70
N ASP A 17 -0.93 -14.39 -2.51
CA ASP A 17 -1.46 -13.79 -1.28
C ASP A 17 -0.72 -12.48 -0.96
N ALA A 18 -1.45 -11.38 -0.90
CA ALA A 18 -0.89 -10.09 -0.50
C ALA A 18 -0.73 -9.99 1.02
N ALA A 19 0.32 -9.28 1.42
CA ALA A 19 0.68 -9.02 2.81
C ALA A 19 0.28 -7.61 3.26
N GLU A 20 0.35 -6.62 2.37
CA GLU A 20 0.09 -5.22 2.69
C GLU A 20 -0.36 -4.38 1.48
N THR A 21 -1.07 -3.29 1.77
CA THR A 21 -1.42 -2.25 0.79
C THR A 21 -0.41 -1.10 0.89
N ILE A 22 0.22 -0.73 -0.23
CA ILE A 22 1.12 0.42 -0.31
C ILE A 22 0.42 1.60 -1.00
N ALA A 23 0.31 2.72 -0.29
CA ALA A 23 -0.10 4.00 -0.87
C ALA A 23 1.11 4.78 -1.41
N PHE A 24 1.01 5.28 -2.63
CA PHE A 24 2.06 6.07 -3.27
C PHE A 24 1.48 7.13 -4.21
N THR A 25 2.32 8.07 -4.65
CA THR A 25 1.90 9.18 -5.53
C THR A 25 2.85 9.36 -6.70
N ILE A 26 2.30 9.51 -7.91
CA ILE A 26 3.04 9.83 -9.13
C ILE A 26 2.36 11.02 -9.80
N ASP A 27 3.11 12.08 -10.08
CA ASP A 27 2.62 13.30 -10.74
C ASP A 27 1.36 13.91 -10.09
N GLY A 28 1.25 13.77 -8.76
CA GLY A 28 0.12 14.27 -7.97
C GLY A 28 -1.11 13.36 -7.95
N ALA A 29 -1.15 12.30 -8.76
CA ALA A 29 -2.15 11.25 -8.66
C ALA A 29 -1.81 10.28 -7.51
N SER A 30 -2.82 9.88 -6.74
CA SER A 30 -2.69 8.93 -5.63
C SER A 30 -3.07 7.53 -6.07
N TYR A 31 -2.28 6.55 -5.69
CA TYR A 31 -2.45 5.14 -6.02
C TYR A 31 -2.32 4.28 -4.76
N GLU A 32 -2.99 3.15 -4.78
CA GLU A 32 -2.86 2.06 -3.80
C GLU A 32 -2.60 0.78 -4.58
N ILE A 33 -1.79 -0.12 -4.01
CA ILE A 33 -1.48 -1.43 -4.58
C ILE A 33 -1.35 -2.45 -3.46
N ASP A 34 -2.01 -3.60 -3.59
CA ASP A 34 -1.89 -4.74 -2.69
C ASP A 34 -0.74 -5.63 -3.14
N LEU A 35 0.22 -5.89 -2.25
CA LEU A 35 1.45 -6.63 -2.57
C LEU A 35 1.77 -7.69 -1.51
N SER A 36 2.32 -8.80 -1.96
CA SER A 36 3.07 -9.78 -1.17
C SER A 36 4.29 -9.13 -0.53
N ALA A 37 4.85 -9.77 0.50
CA ALA A 37 6.01 -9.23 1.21
C ALA A 37 7.23 -9.01 0.29
N ASP A 38 7.45 -9.91 -0.66
CA ASP A 38 8.58 -9.85 -1.59
C ASP A 38 8.40 -8.73 -2.63
N ASN A 39 7.19 -8.58 -3.18
CA ASN A 39 6.89 -7.50 -4.12
C ASN A 39 6.90 -6.13 -3.42
N ALA A 40 6.41 -6.06 -2.18
CA ALA A 40 6.46 -4.86 -1.36
C ALA A 40 7.90 -4.42 -1.04
N ALA A 41 8.80 -5.38 -0.75
CA ALA A 41 10.23 -5.09 -0.58
C ALA A 41 10.86 -4.59 -1.88
N THR A 42 10.55 -5.24 -3.00
CA THR A 42 11.02 -4.85 -4.34
C THR A 42 10.57 -3.44 -4.70
N PHE A 43 9.30 -3.10 -4.45
CA PHE A 43 8.75 -1.76 -4.68
C PHE A 43 9.54 -0.69 -3.91
N ARG A 44 9.81 -0.91 -2.62
CA ARG A 44 10.55 0.05 -1.79
C ARG A 44 12.00 0.20 -2.23
N ALA A 45 12.66 -0.90 -2.58
CA ALA A 45 14.03 -0.88 -3.08
C ALA A 45 14.15 -0.09 -4.39
N ALA A 46 13.19 -0.24 -5.31
CA ALA A 46 13.17 0.51 -6.57
C ALA A 46 13.04 2.04 -6.36
N LEU A 47 12.35 2.46 -5.30
CA LEU A 47 12.19 3.88 -4.95
C LEU A 47 13.31 4.43 -4.06
N GLU A 48 14.15 3.58 -3.47
CA GLU A 48 15.13 3.95 -2.45
C GLU A 48 16.08 5.05 -2.95
N LEU A 49 16.67 4.86 -4.13
CA LEU A 49 17.59 5.81 -4.76
C LEU A 49 16.99 7.22 -4.87
N TYR A 50 15.74 7.32 -5.34
CA TYR A 50 15.05 8.59 -5.51
C TYR A 50 14.66 9.20 -4.17
N SER A 51 14.17 8.35 -3.24
CA SER A 51 13.75 8.79 -1.92
C SER A 51 14.89 9.37 -1.08
N MET A 52 16.12 8.87 -1.27
CA MET A 52 17.33 9.37 -0.61
C MET A 52 17.80 10.71 -1.17
N ALA A 53 17.66 10.92 -2.49
CA ALA A 53 18.06 12.15 -3.15
C ALA A 53 16.99 13.26 -3.03
N ALA A 54 15.73 12.88 -2.87
CA ALA A 54 14.61 13.80 -2.81
C ALA A 54 14.46 14.47 -1.43
N ARG A 55 13.89 15.68 -1.42
CA ARG A 55 13.42 16.31 -0.18
C ARG A 55 11.98 15.88 0.11
N ARG A 56 11.67 15.60 1.38
CA ARG A 56 10.28 15.42 1.82
C ARG A 56 9.52 16.75 1.68
N THR A 57 8.47 16.76 0.87
CA THR A 57 7.59 17.93 0.67
C THR A 57 6.42 17.94 1.64
N SER A 58 6.07 16.80 2.24
CA SER A 58 4.99 16.67 3.22
C SER A 58 5.52 16.31 4.61
N GLY A 59 5.72 17.34 5.43
CA GLY A 59 5.69 17.20 6.88
C GLY A 59 4.24 17.22 7.33
N ARG A 60 3.74 16.10 7.86
CA ARG A 60 2.39 15.92 8.46
C ARG A 60 1.28 15.57 7.47
N SER A 61 1.12 14.27 7.18
CA SER A 61 -0.19 13.75 6.80
C SER A 61 -1.18 14.06 7.94
N PRO A 62 -2.39 14.60 7.68
CA PRO A 62 -3.38 14.80 8.71
C PRO A 62 -3.71 13.43 9.28
N ARG A 63 -3.36 13.23 10.56
CA ARG A 63 -3.76 12.07 11.36
C ARG A 63 -5.22 11.79 11.04
N ALA A 64 -5.49 10.68 10.35
CA ALA A 64 -6.84 10.20 10.13
C ALA A 64 -7.48 10.03 11.52
N THR A 65 -8.25 11.03 11.94
CA THR A 65 -9.12 10.93 13.09
C THR A 65 -10.16 9.89 12.70
N ARG A 66 -9.89 8.62 13.02
CA ARG A 66 -10.88 7.55 13.01
C ARG A 66 -12.06 8.04 13.84
N ARG A 67 -13.10 8.50 13.15
CA ARG A 67 -14.38 8.87 13.75
C ARG A 67 -15.06 7.56 14.14
N ALA A 68 -14.87 7.16 15.40
CA ALA A 68 -15.66 6.10 15.99
C ALA A 68 -17.11 6.61 16.11
N THR A 69 -18.00 6.11 15.26
CA THR A 69 -19.43 6.24 15.47
C THR A 69 -19.92 5.06 16.30
N LYS A 70 -20.55 5.42 17.41
CA LYS A 70 -21.26 4.58 18.36
C LYS A 70 -22.56 4.04 17.76
#